data_AF-A0A3R7AJF1-F1
#
_entry.id   AF-A0A3R7AJF1-F1
#
_cell.length_a   1.000
_cell.length_b   1.000
_cell.length_c   1.000
_cell.angle_alpha   90.00
_cell.angle_beta   90.00
_cell.angle_gamma   90.00
#
_symmetry.space_group_name_H-M   'P 1'
#
loop_
_entity.id
_entity.type
_entity.pdbx_description
1 polymer ?
#
loop_
_entity_poly.entity_id
_entity_poly.type
_entity_poly.pdbx_seq_one_letter_code
_entity_poly.pdbx_strand_id
1 'polypeptide(L)'
;MNERKDRSLIAFDDLNRTVISRGFCTYCGACEAACPVHAIRIRDHEVHYDDCSHFLDFCPICYDICPHTEPLLIEALKFVSKAPKMCEALGYYRDVFFAQSVNPKLREASHGGGVVTTLLMDGLKSGLIDSAVISEAEPYSPLKLVPQISLVPDDVLSAVDSKFTQ
;
A
#
# COMPACT_ATOMS: atom_id res chain seq x y z
N MET A 1 16.06 44.11 6.02
CA MET A 1 16.58 43.14 7.01
C MET A 1 16.22 41.77 6.47
N ASN A 2 17.18 41.03 5.95
CA ASN A 2 16.92 39.78 5.23
C ASN A 2 16.82 38.66 6.27
N GLU A 3 15.60 38.30 6.68
CA GLU A 3 15.36 37.12 7.49
C GLU A 3 15.81 35.91 6.68
N ARG A 4 16.93 35.32 7.08
CA ARG A 4 17.36 34.02 6.56
C ARG A 4 16.27 33.04 7.00
N LYS A 5 15.33 32.75 6.10
CA LYS A 5 14.40 31.62 6.23
C LYS A 5 15.27 30.43 6.57
N ASP A 6 15.14 29.94 7.80
CA ASP A 6 15.81 28.74 8.27
C ASP A 6 15.50 27.64 7.25
N ARG A 7 16.50 27.23 6.48
CA ARG A 7 16.30 26.29 5.37
C ARG A 7 16.34 24.89 5.96
N SER A 8 15.36 24.56 6.78
CA SER A 8 15.10 23.18 7.17
C SER A 8 14.84 22.39 5.89
N LEU A 9 15.66 21.39 5.59
CA LEU A 9 15.51 20.56 4.39
C LEU A 9 14.53 19.42 4.69
N ILE A 10 13.33 19.78 5.12
CA ILE A 10 12.25 18.86 5.47
C ILE A 10 11.39 18.62 4.23
N ALA A 11 11.41 17.40 3.72
CA ALA A 11 10.68 17.07 2.48
C ALA A 11 9.16 16.98 2.67
N PHE A 12 8.65 17.12 3.90
CA PHE A 12 7.20 17.16 4.15
C PHE A 12 6.56 18.34 3.40
N ASP A 13 7.22 19.50 3.32
CA ASP A 13 6.68 20.65 2.59
C ASP A 13 6.49 20.36 1.10
N ASP A 14 7.42 19.61 0.52
CA ASP A 14 7.32 19.16 -0.87
C ASP A 14 6.21 18.13 -1.04
N LEU A 15 6.16 17.11 -0.15
CA LEU A 15 5.10 16.10 -0.13
C LEU A 15 3.72 16.73 0.00
N ASN A 16 3.57 17.69 0.91
CA ASN A 16 2.31 18.38 1.13
C ASN A 16 1.90 19.17 -0.12
N ARG A 17 2.83 19.93 -0.71
CA ARG A 17 2.57 20.75 -1.89
C ARG A 17 2.24 19.93 -3.14
N THR A 18 2.88 18.79 -3.35
CA THR A 18 2.74 18.01 -4.60
C THR A 18 1.69 16.90 -4.52
N VAL A 19 1.48 16.30 -3.34
CA VAL A 19 0.60 15.14 -3.17
C VAL A 19 -0.61 15.47 -2.32
N ILE A 20 -0.42 15.91 -1.07
CA ILE A 20 -1.51 16.03 -0.08
C ILE A 20 -2.46 17.17 -0.46
N SER A 21 -1.94 18.38 -0.61
CA SER A 21 -2.74 19.57 -0.95
C SER A 21 -3.37 19.51 -2.35
N ARG A 22 -2.90 18.59 -3.21
CA ARG A 22 -3.48 18.34 -4.54
C ARG A 22 -4.55 17.26 -4.55
N GLY A 23 -4.82 16.60 -3.41
CA GLY A 23 -5.80 15.53 -3.30
C GLY A 23 -5.35 14.19 -3.89
N PHE A 24 -4.04 13.98 -4.08
CA PHE A 24 -3.51 12.69 -4.54
C PHE A 24 -3.21 11.72 -3.39
N CYS A 25 -3.23 12.17 -2.14
CA CYS A 25 -2.98 11.31 -0.99
C CYS A 25 -4.08 10.25 -0.84
N THR A 26 -3.68 8.98 -0.81
CA THR A 26 -4.56 7.82 -0.61
C THR A 26 -4.62 7.35 0.84
N TYR A 27 -4.04 8.13 1.78
CA TYR A 27 -4.06 7.84 3.22
C TYR A 27 -3.48 6.46 3.60
N CYS A 28 -2.53 5.95 2.81
CA CYS A 28 -1.97 4.60 2.96
C CYS A 28 -1.11 4.36 4.21
N GLY A 29 -0.80 5.38 5.01
CA GLY A 29 -0.03 5.22 6.26
C GLY A 29 1.49 5.07 6.09
N ALA A 30 2.03 4.98 4.87
CA ALA A 30 3.45 4.71 4.66
C ALA A 30 4.37 5.78 5.29
N CYS A 31 4.02 7.06 5.17
CA CYS A 31 4.78 8.17 5.76
C CYS A 31 4.64 8.23 7.29
N GLU A 32 3.49 7.88 7.85
CA GLU A 32 3.27 7.78 9.31
C GLU A 32 4.13 6.66 9.90
N ALA A 33 4.13 5.48 9.28
CA ALA A 33 4.91 4.32 9.73
C ALA A 33 6.42 4.54 9.63
N ALA A 34 6.89 5.25 8.59
CA ALA A 34 8.31 5.48 8.35
C ALA A 34 8.88 6.70 9.09
N CYS A 35 8.05 7.55 9.70
CA CYS A 35 8.51 8.79 10.32
C CYS A 35 9.30 8.51 11.61
N PRO A 36 10.59 8.88 11.70
CA PRO A 36 11.42 8.56 12.87
C PRO A 36 11.05 9.34 14.13
N VAL A 37 10.33 10.46 13.99
CA VAL A 37 9.91 11.33 15.09
C VAL A 37 8.39 11.37 15.28
N HIS A 38 7.66 10.50 14.58
CA HIS A 38 6.19 10.41 14.65
C HIS A 38 5.45 11.74 14.43
N ALA A 39 5.99 12.58 13.54
CA ALA A 39 5.46 13.90 13.20
C ALA A 39 4.22 13.85 12.29
N ILE A 40 3.92 12.70 11.67
CA ILE A 40 2.78 12.53 10.76
C ILE A 40 1.80 11.54 11.41
N ARG A 41 0.51 11.88 11.39
CA ARG A 41 -0.58 10.99 11.80
C ARG A 41 -1.71 11.06 10.80
N ILE A 42 -2.25 9.91 10.39
CA ILE A 42 -3.40 9.86 9.50
C ILE A 42 -4.63 9.45 10.29
N ARG A 43 -5.67 10.29 10.27
CA ARG A 43 -6.95 10.02 10.94
C ARG A 43 -8.08 10.53 10.09
N ASP A 44 -9.14 9.74 9.95
CA ASP A 44 -10.38 10.16 9.26
C ASP A 44 -10.15 10.77 7.86
N HIS A 45 -9.19 10.21 7.11
CA HIS A 45 -8.77 10.73 5.79
C HIS A 45 -8.21 12.17 5.84
N GLU A 46 -7.55 12.52 6.94
CA GLU A 46 -6.79 13.75 7.10
C GLU A 46 -5.36 13.43 7.54
N VAL A 47 -4.42 14.24 7.04
CA VAL A 47 -3.00 14.15 7.42
C VAL A 47 -2.72 15.25 8.45
N HIS A 48 -2.46 14.85 9.69
CA HIS A 48 -1.98 15.74 10.74
C HIS A 48 -0.45 15.74 10.73
N TYR A 49 0.14 16.94 10.76
CA TYR A 49 1.58 17.13 10.75
C TYR A 49 2.01 18.09 11.86
N ASP A 50 2.93 17.61 12.69
CA ASP A 50 3.68 18.42 13.66
C ASP A 50 5.02 18.79 13.04
N ASP A 51 5.43 20.07 13.12
CA ASP A 51 6.66 20.53 12.48
C ASP A 51 7.90 19.79 13.02
N CYS A 52 8.49 18.94 12.16
CA CYS A 52 9.62 18.11 12.54
C CYS A 52 10.99 18.79 12.34
N SER A 53 11.01 20.03 11.82
CA SER A 53 12.24 20.84 11.70
C SER A 53 12.89 21.13 13.05
N HIS A 54 12.11 21.10 14.13
CA HIS A 54 12.60 21.23 15.50
C HIS A 54 13.45 20.04 15.98
N PHE A 55 13.34 18.89 15.31
CA PHE A 55 14.02 17.66 15.71
C PHE A 55 15.08 17.21 14.68
N LEU A 56 14.95 17.65 13.43
CA LEU A 56 15.76 17.19 12.29
C LEU A 56 16.09 18.37 11.38
N ASP A 57 17.36 18.51 10.99
CA ASP A 57 17.77 19.52 10.00
C ASP A 57 17.43 19.11 8.55
N PHE A 58 17.34 17.79 8.32
CA PHE A 58 17.07 17.18 7.02
C PHE A 58 16.35 15.83 7.18
N CYS A 59 15.25 15.64 6.45
CA CYS A 59 14.55 14.36 6.40
C CYS A 59 13.75 14.20 5.10
N PRO A 60 14.14 13.26 4.20
CA PRO A 60 13.43 13.02 2.95
C PRO A 60 12.38 11.90 3.04
N ILE A 61 12.36 11.14 4.14
CA ILE A 61 11.72 9.82 4.23
C ILE A 61 10.24 9.84 3.84
N CYS A 62 9.47 10.82 4.34
CA CYS A 62 8.03 10.90 4.07
C CYS A 62 7.73 11.13 2.57
N TYR A 63 8.60 11.87 1.88
CA TYR A 63 8.51 12.06 0.44
C TYR A 63 8.92 10.79 -0.28
N ASP A 64 10.10 10.23 0.04
CA ASP A 64 10.68 9.10 -0.67
C ASP A 64 9.86 7.80 -0.57
N ILE A 65 9.11 7.61 0.53
CA ILE A 65 8.25 6.43 0.72
C ILE A 65 6.84 6.60 0.12
N CYS A 66 6.51 7.79 -0.41
CA CYS A 66 5.18 8.03 -0.95
C CYS A 66 5.04 7.36 -2.34
N PRO A 67 4.02 6.53 -2.58
CA PRO A 67 3.82 5.89 -3.88
C PRO A 67 3.46 6.86 -5.01
N HIS A 68 3.11 8.11 -4.68
CA HIS A 68 2.80 9.16 -5.63
C HIS A 68 4.01 10.05 -5.96
N THR A 69 5.22 9.62 -5.61
CA THR A 69 6.47 10.34 -5.89
C THR A 69 7.45 9.48 -6.68
N GLU A 70 8.33 10.10 -7.47
CA GLU A 70 9.34 9.41 -8.27
C GLU A 70 10.25 8.45 -7.49
N PRO A 71 10.78 8.77 -6.29
CA PRO A 71 11.77 7.93 -5.62
C PRO A 71 11.30 6.49 -5.41
N LEU A 72 10.11 6.29 -4.84
CA LEU A 72 9.57 4.94 -4.62
C LEU A 72 9.29 4.21 -5.92
N LEU A 73 8.76 4.91 -6.92
CA LEU A 73 8.45 4.34 -8.23
C LEU A 73 9.72 3.83 -8.93
N ILE A 74 10.78 4.63 -8.94
CA ILE A 74 12.06 4.26 -9.54
C ILE A 74 12.66 3.06 -8.80
N GLU A 75 12.59 3.02 -7.47
CA GLU A 75 13.10 1.91 -6.69
C GLU A 75 12.34 0.60 -6.98
N ALA A 76 11.00 0.66 -7.01
CA ALA A 76 10.17 -0.49 -7.36
C ALA A 76 10.45 -1.01 -8.79
N LEU A 77 10.68 -0.12 -9.75
CA LEU A 77 11.00 -0.49 -11.14
C LEU A 77 12.32 -1.23 -11.30
N LYS A 78 13.33 -0.97 -10.44
CA LYS A 78 14.60 -1.70 -10.48
C LYS A 78 14.43 -3.20 -10.25
N PHE A 79 13.43 -3.59 -9.44
CA PHE A 79 13.16 -4.99 -9.15
C PHE A 79 12.57 -5.73 -10.36
N VAL A 80 11.67 -5.08 -11.11
CA VAL A 80 10.92 -5.72 -12.20
C VAL A 80 11.54 -5.51 -13.59
N SER A 81 12.37 -4.49 -13.79
CA SER A 81 12.91 -4.09 -15.11
C SER A 81 13.80 -5.15 -15.79
N LYS A 82 14.22 -6.19 -15.06
CA LYS A 82 15.00 -7.32 -15.61
C LYS A 82 14.13 -8.41 -16.26
N ALA A 83 12.80 -8.29 -16.24
CA ALA A 83 11.94 -9.30 -16.84
C ALA A 83 12.13 -9.35 -18.37
N PRO A 84 12.03 -10.54 -19.00
CA PRO A 84 12.37 -10.72 -20.41
C PRO A 84 11.36 -10.10 -21.39
N LYS A 85 10.13 -9.84 -20.95
CA LYS A 85 9.06 -9.28 -21.78
C LYS A 85 8.61 -7.96 -21.18
N MET A 86 8.29 -7.01 -22.05
CA MET A 86 7.71 -5.73 -21.66
C MET A 86 6.61 -5.38 -22.66
N CYS A 87 5.47 -4.93 -22.15
CA CYS A 87 4.38 -4.37 -22.94
C CYS A 87 4.00 -3.03 -22.30
N GLU A 88 3.86 -1.97 -23.10
CA GLU A 88 3.57 -0.62 -22.59
C GLU A 88 2.35 -0.58 -21.66
N ALA A 89 1.30 -1.34 -21.97
CA ALA A 89 0.07 -1.37 -21.17
C ALA A 89 0.17 -2.22 -19.88
N LEU A 90 1.12 -3.15 -19.79
CA LEU A 90 1.24 -4.11 -18.66
C LEU A 90 2.54 -3.93 -17.85
N GLY A 91 3.52 -3.20 -18.37
CA GLY A 91 4.87 -3.14 -17.83
C GLY A 91 5.70 -4.38 -18.12
N TYR A 92 6.67 -4.65 -17.25
CA TYR A 92 7.60 -5.77 -17.33
C TYR A 92 7.01 -7.05 -16.73
N TYR A 93 7.09 -8.17 -17.44
CA TYR A 93 6.57 -9.47 -16.98
C TYR A 93 7.37 -10.65 -17.53
N ARG A 94 7.18 -11.83 -16.93
CA ARG A 94 7.78 -13.09 -17.41
C ARG A 94 6.81 -13.86 -18.29
N ASP A 95 5.61 -14.12 -17.77
CA ASP A 95 4.55 -14.87 -18.44
C ASP A 95 3.17 -14.38 -17.97
N VAL A 96 2.14 -14.63 -18.78
CA VAL A 96 0.73 -14.30 -18.47
C VAL A 96 -0.08 -15.58 -18.63
N PHE A 97 -0.88 -15.91 -17.63
CA PHE A 97 -1.68 -17.13 -17.59
C PHE A 97 -3.15 -16.82 -17.31
N PHE A 98 -4.03 -17.65 -17.87
CA PHE A 98 -5.43 -17.70 -17.48
C PHE A 98 -5.61 -18.85 -16.48
N ALA A 99 -6.11 -18.56 -15.28
CA ALA A 99 -6.16 -19.52 -14.18
C ALA A 99 -7.41 -19.36 -13.32
N GLN A 100 -7.82 -20.46 -12.67
CA GLN A 100 -8.89 -20.48 -11.67
C GLN A 100 -8.57 -21.51 -10.58
N SER A 101 -9.13 -21.33 -9.40
CA SER A 101 -9.02 -22.27 -8.28
C SER A 101 -9.65 -23.61 -8.64
N VAL A 102 -8.98 -24.70 -8.27
CA VAL A 102 -9.58 -26.04 -8.35
C VAL A 102 -10.68 -26.25 -7.30
N ASN A 103 -10.69 -25.43 -6.23
CA ASN A 103 -11.69 -25.52 -5.17
C ASN A 103 -13.03 -24.90 -5.62
N PRO A 104 -14.11 -25.68 -5.77
CA PRO A 104 -15.41 -25.17 -6.22
C PRO A 104 -15.99 -24.12 -5.28
N LYS A 105 -15.80 -24.27 -3.96
CA LYS A 105 -16.34 -23.33 -2.96
C LYS A 105 -15.74 -21.93 -3.13
N LEU A 106 -14.45 -21.85 -3.45
CA LEU A 106 -13.78 -20.57 -3.71
C LEU A 106 -14.23 -19.93 -5.01
N ARG A 107 -14.56 -20.74 -6.03
CA ARG A 107 -15.12 -20.22 -7.28
C ARG A 107 -16.53 -19.70 -7.10
N GLU A 108 -17.35 -20.39 -6.30
CA GLU A 108 -18.72 -19.93 -5.99
C GLU A 108 -18.73 -18.64 -5.16
N ALA A 109 -17.78 -18.49 -4.25
CA ALA A 109 -17.66 -17.31 -3.39
C ALA A 109 -16.99 -16.11 -4.06
N SER A 110 -16.38 -16.26 -5.24
CA SER A 110 -15.65 -15.20 -5.95
C SER A 110 -16.29 -14.87 -7.29
N HIS A 111 -16.43 -13.59 -7.62
CA HIS A 111 -16.84 -13.13 -8.96
C HIS A 111 -15.81 -13.40 -10.07
N GLY A 112 -14.61 -13.90 -9.72
CA GLY A 112 -13.54 -14.22 -10.67
C GLY A 112 -13.18 -15.72 -10.68
N GLY A 113 -11.93 -16.02 -10.35
CA GLY A 113 -11.41 -17.39 -10.30
C GLY A 113 -10.91 -17.83 -8.92
N GLY A 114 -11.04 -16.99 -7.88
CA GLY A 114 -10.51 -17.29 -6.55
C GLY A 114 -8.99 -17.52 -6.49
N VAL A 115 -8.22 -17.01 -7.46
CA VAL A 115 -6.77 -17.27 -7.60
C VAL A 115 -5.99 -16.65 -6.45
N VAL A 116 -6.26 -15.37 -6.11
CA VAL A 116 -5.56 -14.65 -5.03
C VAL A 116 -5.73 -15.39 -3.71
N THR A 117 -6.98 -15.68 -3.31
CA THR A 117 -7.28 -16.44 -2.09
C THR A 117 -6.60 -17.81 -2.09
N THR A 118 -6.63 -18.52 -3.23
CA THR A 118 -5.98 -19.85 -3.34
C THR A 118 -4.48 -19.77 -3.11
N LEU A 119 -3.79 -18.79 -3.69
CA LEU A 119 -2.35 -18.60 -3.53
C LEU A 119 -1.99 -18.24 -2.07
N LEU A 120 -2.77 -17.37 -1.43
CA LEU A 120 -2.55 -17.00 -0.03
C LEU A 120 -2.75 -18.19 0.91
N MET A 121 -3.84 -18.95 0.72
CA MET A 121 -4.12 -20.14 1.52
C MET A 121 -3.03 -21.21 1.36
N ASP A 122 -2.58 -21.45 0.13
CA ASP A 122 -1.50 -22.41 -0.15
C ASP A 122 -0.17 -21.94 0.44
N GLY A 123 0.13 -20.64 0.35
CA GLY A 123 1.33 -20.04 0.95
C GLY A 123 1.36 -20.21 2.48
N LEU A 124 0.24 -19.93 3.16
CA LEU A 124 0.11 -20.12 4.61
C LEU A 124 0.23 -21.61 4.99
N LYS A 125 -0.47 -22.48 4.24
CA LYS A 125 -0.50 -23.93 4.52
C LYS A 125 0.86 -24.60 4.29
N SER A 126 1.58 -24.19 3.25
CA SER A 126 2.92 -24.70 2.92
C SER A 126 4.03 -24.09 3.77
N GLY A 127 3.74 -23.02 4.53
CA GLY A 127 4.73 -22.26 5.29
C GLY A 127 5.64 -21.39 4.40
N LEU A 128 5.22 -21.08 3.17
CA LEU A 128 5.92 -20.13 2.31
C LEU A 128 5.80 -18.69 2.84
N ILE A 129 4.68 -18.39 3.51
CA ILE A 129 4.44 -17.14 4.21
C ILE A 129 3.91 -17.43 5.61
N ASP A 130 4.30 -16.61 6.59
CA ASP A 130 3.82 -16.72 7.97
C ASP A 130 2.48 -16.01 8.20
N SER A 131 2.19 -15.00 7.36
CA SER A 131 0.97 -14.20 7.46
C SER A 131 0.62 -13.54 6.14
N ALA A 132 -0.64 -13.12 6.00
CA ALA A 132 -1.14 -12.35 4.86
C ALA A 132 -1.91 -11.12 5.34
N VAL A 133 -1.61 -9.95 4.76
CA VAL A 133 -2.41 -8.73 4.96
C VAL A 133 -3.54 -8.72 3.94
N ILE A 134 -4.77 -8.72 4.42
CA ILE A 134 -5.99 -8.80 3.60
C ILE A 134 -6.95 -7.65 3.94
N SER A 135 -7.93 -7.42 3.05
CA SER A 135 -8.99 -6.42 3.26
C SER A 135 -10.31 -7.12 3.54
N GLU A 136 -10.84 -6.93 4.74
CA GLU A 136 -12.12 -7.47 5.17
C GLU A 136 -13.23 -6.41 5.08
N ALA A 137 -14.47 -6.84 4.92
CA ALA A 137 -15.62 -5.94 5.06
C ALA A 137 -16.08 -6.02 6.51
N GLU A 138 -16.37 -4.88 7.12
CA GLU A 138 -16.87 -4.86 8.49
C GLU A 138 -18.25 -5.57 8.56
N PRO A 139 -18.48 -6.53 9.48
CA PRO A 139 -19.68 -7.37 9.47
C PRO A 139 -21.01 -6.60 9.49
N TYR A 140 -21.02 -5.44 10.15
CA TYR A 140 -22.20 -4.59 10.30
C TYR A 140 -22.18 -3.37 9.36
N SER A 141 -21.11 -3.19 8.58
CA SER A 141 -20.96 -2.10 7.63
C SER A 141 -20.20 -2.60 6.39
N PRO A 142 -20.89 -3.30 5.45
CA PRO A 142 -20.25 -3.98 4.33
C PRO A 142 -19.45 -3.07 3.38
N LEU A 143 -19.78 -1.77 3.38
CA LEU A 143 -19.08 -0.75 2.58
C LEU A 143 -17.80 -0.22 3.26
N LYS A 144 -17.58 -0.56 4.53
CA LYS A 144 -16.38 -0.17 5.27
C LYS A 144 -15.38 -1.31 5.26
N LEU A 145 -14.19 -1.01 4.74
CA LEU A 145 -13.08 -1.96 4.70
C LEU A 145 -12.21 -1.81 5.95
N VAL A 146 -11.76 -2.95 6.46
CA VAL A 146 -10.81 -3.02 7.57
C VAL A 146 -9.64 -3.91 7.15
N PRO A 147 -8.38 -3.48 7.38
CA PRO A 147 -7.24 -4.35 7.18
C PRO A 147 -7.24 -5.45 8.25
N GLN A 148 -6.91 -6.68 7.87
CA GLN A 148 -6.75 -7.82 8.77
C GLN A 148 -5.44 -8.55 8.45
N ILE A 149 -4.76 -9.02 9.51
CA ILE A 149 -3.60 -9.91 9.38
C ILE A 149 -4.10 -11.34 9.59
N SER A 150 -4.09 -12.13 8.52
CA SER A 150 -4.41 -13.56 8.54
C SER A 150 -3.20 -14.39 8.94
N LEU A 151 -3.38 -15.29 9.90
CA LEU A 151 -2.34 -16.22 10.37
C LEU A 151 -2.64 -17.67 9.98
N VAL A 152 -3.92 -17.98 9.69
CA VAL A 152 -4.33 -19.31 9.23
C VAL A 152 -5.09 -19.23 7.91
N PRO A 153 -5.06 -20.28 7.07
CA PRO A 153 -5.74 -20.27 5.77
C PRO A 153 -7.24 -19.92 5.83
N ASP A 154 -7.92 -20.31 6.91
CA ASP A 154 -9.36 -20.07 7.07
C ASP A 154 -9.69 -18.58 7.25
N ASP A 155 -8.78 -17.78 7.80
CA ASP A 155 -8.96 -16.33 7.96
C ASP A 155 -9.12 -15.65 6.60
N VAL A 156 -8.47 -16.18 5.56
CA VAL A 156 -8.47 -15.60 4.21
C VAL A 156 -9.86 -15.74 3.55
N LEU A 157 -10.70 -16.67 4.02
CA LEU A 157 -12.02 -16.91 3.44
C LEU A 157 -12.98 -15.73 3.65
N SER A 158 -12.81 -14.93 4.71
CA SER A 158 -13.64 -13.75 4.96
C SER A 158 -13.31 -12.58 4.02
N ALA A 159 -12.13 -12.61 3.39
CA ALA A 159 -11.68 -11.64 2.40
C ALA A 159 -11.79 -12.13 0.95
N VAL A 160 -12.58 -13.20 0.70
CA VAL A 160 -12.86 -13.60 -0.68
C VAL A 160 -13.61 -12.47 -1.39
N ASP A 161 -13.18 -12.26 -2.63
CA ASP A 161 -13.73 -11.28 -3.57
C ASP A 161 -13.32 -9.82 -3.36
N SER A 162 -13.56 -9.02 -4.39
CA SER A 162 -13.32 -7.59 -4.40
C SER A 162 -14.42 -6.87 -3.63
N LYS A 163 -14.00 -5.97 -2.73
CA LYS A 163 -14.89 -5.11 -1.96
C LYS A 163 -14.59 -3.67 -2.32
N PHE A 164 -15.62 -2.90 -2.64
CA PHE A 164 -15.49 -1.53 -3.09
C PHE A 164 -16.06 -0.59 -2.02
N THR A 165 -15.24 0.38 -1.61
CA THR A 165 -15.62 1.51 -0.77
C THR A 165 -15.61 2.77 -1.64
N GLN A 166 -16.50 3.71 -1.31
CA GLN A 166 -16.43 5.08 -1.87
C GLN A 166 -15.30 5.87 -1.22
#